data_AF-A0A453RYD8-F1
#
_entry.id   AF-A0A453RYD8-F1
#
_cell.length_a   1.000
_cell.length_b   1.000
_cell.length_c   1.000
_cell.angle_alpha   90.00
_cell.angle_beta   90.00
_cell.angle_gamma   90.00
#
_symmetry.space_group_name_H-M   'P 1'
#
loop_
_entity.id
_entity.type
_entity.pdbx_description
1 polymer ?
#
loop_
_entity_poly.entity_id
_entity_poly.type
_entity_poly.pdbx_seq_one_letter_code
_entity_poly.pdbx_strand_id
1 'polypeptide(L)' 'VKQVNVRPVGSTHSGCGVDGELLQAEGQPEWQCSLLPVQGRLLGRHPRT' A
#
# COMPACT_ATOMS: atom_id res chain seq x y z
N VAL A 1 11.26 -3.43 7.45
CA VAL A 1 9.92 -3.98 7.81
C VAL A 1 9.32 -4.56 6.54
N LYS A 2 8.86 -5.83 6.54
CA LYS A 2 8.32 -6.50 5.34
C LYS A 2 6.80 -6.47 5.25
N GLN A 3 6.12 -6.16 6.34
CA GLN A 3 4.67 -6.06 6.44
C GLN A 3 4.28 -5.06 7.53
N VAL A 4 3.21 -4.31 7.31
CA VAL A 4 2.62 -3.37 8.25
C VAL A 4 1.11 -3.51 8.27
N ASN A 5 0.51 -3.32 9.44
CA ASN A 5 -0.94 -3.19 9.57
C ASN A 5 -1.25 -1.71 9.86
N VAL A 6 -2.14 -1.12 9.09
CA VAL A 6 -2.56 0.28 9.21
C VAL A 6 -4.02 0.30 9.64
N ARG A 7 -4.27 0.85 10.83
CA ARG A 7 -5.62 1.00 11.38
C ARG A 7 -6.00 2.49 11.41
N PRO A 8 -7.11 2.89 10.77
CA PRO A 8 -7.65 4.24 10.93
C PRO A 8 -8.09 4.46 12.38
N VAL A 9 -7.92 5.68 12.90
CA VAL A 9 -8.20 6.03 14.30
C VAL A 9 -9.09 7.27 14.38
N GLY A 10 -9.97 7.31 15.38
CA GLY A 10 -10.91 8.42 15.53
C GLY A 10 -11.94 8.47 14.39
N SER A 11 -12.20 9.66 13.85
CA SER A 11 -13.22 9.90 12.80
C SER A 11 -12.64 9.90 11.38
N THR A 12 -11.47 9.30 11.16
CA THR A 12 -10.86 9.19 9.82
C THR A 12 -11.61 8.17 8.97
N HIS A 13 -11.75 8.43 7.67
CA HIS A 13 -12.33 7.46 6.75
C HIS A 13 -11.48 6.18 6.66
N SER A 14 -12.12 5.06 6.33
CA SER A 14 -11.45 3.76 6.23
C SER A 14 -10.87 3.46 4.84
N GLY A 15 -11.06 4.35 3.85
CA GLY A 15 -10.47 4.20 2.52
C GLY A 15 -8.94 4.34 2.49
N CYS A 16 -8.29 3.66 1.55
CA CYS A 16 -6.85 3.70 1.30
C CYS A 16 -6.56 4.10 -0.14
N GLY A 17 -5.78 5.16 -0.33
CA GLY A 17 -5.32 5.58 -1.66
C GLY A 17 -4.05 4.82 -2.06
N VAL A 18 -4.05 4.15 -3.21
CA VAL A 18 -2.90 3.39 -3.74
C VAL A 18 -2.73 3.71 -5.22
N ASP A 19 -1.58 4.24 -5.61
CA ASP A 19 -1.21 4.53 -7.01
C ASP A 19 -2.27 5.31 -7.83
N GLY A 20 -3.06 6.16 -7.16
CA GLY A 20 -4.13 6.96 -7.77
C GLY A 20 -5.54 6.35 -7.66
N GLU A 21 -5.67 5.13 -7.14
CA GLU A 21 -6.93 4.43 -6.90
C GLU A 21 -7.37 4.55 -5.43
N LEU A 22 -8.68 4.59 -5.18
CA LEU A 22 -9.24 4.56 -3.83
C LEU A 22 -9.82 3.18 -3.53
N LEU A 23 -9.13 2.42 -2.68
CA LEU A 23 -9.61 1.15 -2.15
C LEU A 23 -10.51 1.42 -0.94
N GLN A 24 -11.70 0.84 -0.93
CA GLN A 24 -12.59 0.90 0.23
C GLN A 24 -12.33 -0.29 1.16
N ALA A 25 -12.26 -0.03 2.46
CA ALA A 25 -12.21 -1.11 3.43
C ALA A 25 -13.63 -1.70 3.52
N GLU A 26 -13.88 -2.80 2.82
CA GLU A 26 -15.16 -3.53 2.79
C GLU A 26 -15.50 -4.15 4.17
N GLY A 27 -15.77 -3.29 5.16
CA GLY A 27 -15.97 -3.70 6.55
C GLY A 27 -14.71 -4.15 7.29
N GLN A 28 -13.53 -4.08 6.65
CA GLN A 28 -12.26 -4.44 7.29
C GLN A 28 -11.80 -3.33 8.25
N PRO A 29 -11.41 -3.66 9.49
CA PRO A 29 -11.00 -2.68 10.49
C PRO A 29 -9.56 -2.17 10.29
N GLU A 30 -8.75 -2.88 9.50
CA GLU A 30 -7.35 -2.53 9.24
C GLU A 30 -6.90 -2.95 7.83
N TRP A 31 -5.92 -2.24 7.31
CA TRP A 31 -5.23 -2.56 6.06
C TRP A 31 -3.98 -3.34 6.36
N GLN A 32 -3.83 -4.51 5.74
CA GLN A 32 -2.59 -5.25 5.77
C GLN A 32 -1.81 -4.95 4.49
N CYS A 33 -0.67 -4.28 4.64
CA CYS A 33 0.21 -3.95 3.53
C CYS A 33 1.47 -4.79 3.64
N SER A 34 1.82 -5.52 2.58
CA SER A 34 3.04 -6.34 2.53
C SER A 34 3.91 -5.93 1.36
N LEU A 35 5.23 -5.96 1.60
CA LEU A 35 6.20 -5.88 0.52
C LEU A 35 6.29 -7.27 -0.11
N LEU A 36 5.74 -7.38 -1.31
CA LEU A 36 5.83 -8.61 -2.08
C LEU A 36 7.27 -8.75 -2.61
N PRO A 37 7.89 -9.95 -2.51
CA PRO A 37 9.20 -10.20 -3.10
C PRO A 37 9.19 -9.90 -4.60
N VAL A 38 10.34 -9.53 -5.18
CA VAL A 38 10.56 -9.16 -6.60
C VAL A 38 9.43 -9.62 -7.54
N GLN A 39 8.40 -8.78 -7.69
CA GLN A 39 7.21 -9.11 -8.50
C GLN A 39 7.39 -8.79 -9.99
N GLY A 40 8.55 -8.28 -10.35
CA GLY A 40 8.86 -7.91 -11.71
C GLY A 40 10.18 -7.16 -11.79
N ARG A 41 10.57 -6.84 -13.02
CA ARG A 41 11.74 -6.02 -13.32
C ARG A 41 11.28 -4.79 -14.09
N LEU A 42 11.58 -3.61 -13.54
CA LEU A 42 11.37 -2.37 -14.28
C LEU A 42 12.42 -2.26 -15.39
N LEU A 43 11.97 -2.06 -16.63
CA LEU A 43 12.84 -1.66 -17.72
C LEU A 43 13.03 -0.15 -17.63
N GLY A 44 14.25 0.30 -17.38
CA GLY A 44 14.55 1.70 -17.25
C GLY A 44 16.04 1.95 -17.36
N ARG A 45 16.41 3.20 -17.63
CA ARG A 45 17.79 3.63 -17.46
C ARG A 45 18.05 3.75 -15.96
N HIS A 46 19.04 3.03 -15.47
CA HIS A 46 19.58 3.32 -14.14
C HIS A 46 20.03 4.79 -14.17
N PRO A 47 19.66 5.63 -13.19
CA PRO A 47 20.27 6.94 -13.05
C PRO A 47 21.76 6.67 -12.85
N ARG A 48 22.59 6.96 -13.86
CA ARG A 48 24.04 6.81 -13.71
C ARG A 48 24.47 7.77 -12.60
N THR A 49 25.13 7.23 -11.59
CA THR A 49 25.95 8.01 -10.65
C THR A 49 27.01 8.79 -11.40
#